data_AF-A0A8W7Q0S2-F1
#
_entry.id   AF-A0A8W7Q0S2-F1
#
_cell.length_a   1.000
_cell.length_b   1.000
_cell.length_c   1.000
_cell.angle_alpha   90.00
_cell.angle_beta   90.00
_cell.angle_gamma   90.00
#
_symmetry.space_group_name_H-M   'P 1'
#
loop_
_entity.id
_entity.type
_entity.pdbx_description
1 polymer ?
#
loop_
_entity_poly.entity_id
_entity_poly.type
_entity_poly.pdbx_seq_one_letter_code
_entity_poly.pdbx_strand_id
1 'polypeptide(L)'
;MDDYMPSRYQLLGRIGEGVHGVVVKARDLQSDDKMVAIKKLSLRTKFGVISLNTVREIRALQHCRCDNVLELLDMYPDLAGISLVFEYMPHTLYSKLKDEENPLSRATVRRYTGMLLKGLAYLHGLRLMHRDIKPANLLIDRHDVLKIADFGLARIYTEPQQQSSKVYSPQVATRWYRAPEILWGCQRYGPSIDLWASGAVCAEMLRGVPLFAGATDIEQLALVVRTLGTPNQKDWPEVRSLPDYNKIRFPNSRGERWEDIFPSCTTRDEISLVDGLVRYNPAKRLTAEEVGF
;
A
#
# COMPACT_ATOMS: atom_id res chain seq x y z
N MET A 1 1.09 10.27 36.56
CA MET A 1 -0.32 9.94 36.26
C MET A 1 -0.22 8.94 35.13
N ASP A 2 -0.18 7.67 35.51
CA ASP A 2 0.32 6.61 34.63
C ASP A 2 -0.69 6.29 33.53
N ASP A 3 -0.21 6.13 32.30
CA ASP A 3 -0.96 5.64 31.14
C ASP A 3 -1.82 4.44 31.57
N TYR A 4 -3.13 4.45 31.29
CA TYR A 4 -3.95 3.26 31.47
C TYR A 4 -3.50 2.22 30.44
N MET A 5 -2.55 1.39 30.84
CA MET A 5 -2.14 0.21 30.11
C MET A 5 -2.69 -1.01 30.84
N PRO A 6 -3.41 -1.92 30.16
CA PRO A 6 -3.78 -3.17 30.77
C PRO A 6 -2.53 -3.89 31.28
N SER A 7 -2.59 -4.45 32.49
CA SER A 7 -1.51 -5.28 33.07
C SER A 7 -1.13 -6.49 32.19
N ARG A 8 -1.94 -6.76 31.16
CA ARG A 8 -1.72 -7.76 30.12
C ARG A 8 -0.49 -7.51 29.25
N TYR A 9 -0.13 -6.27 28.93
CA TYR A 9 0.92 -6.00 27.95
C TYR A 9 2.20 -5.49 28.61
N GLN A 10 3.33 -6.14 28.39
CA GLN A 10 4.65 -5.66 28.82
C GLN A 10 5.38 -4.99 27.66
N LEU A 11 5.63 -3.68 27.73
CA LEU A 11 6.34 -2.95 26.68
C LEU A 11 7.82 -3.32 26.65
N LEU A 12 8.34 -3.56 25.45
CA LEU A 12 9.74 -3.96 25.22
C LEU A 12 10.56 -2.87 24.52
N GLY A 13 9.91 -2.00 23.74
CA GLY A 13 10.59 -0.88 23.09
C GLY A 13 9.85 -0.37 21.86
N ARG A 14 10.20 0.85 21.45
CA ARG A 14 9.64 1.49 20.26
C ARG A 14 10.21 0.85 18.99
N ILE A 15 9.34 0.51 18.04
CA ILE A 15 9.73 -0.13 16.77
C ILE A 15 9.35 0.69 15.52
N GLY A 16 8.55 1.75 15.68
CA GLY A 16 8.21 2.62 14.57
C GLY A 16 7.59 3.94 14.98
N GLU A 17 7.59 4.87 14.04
CA GLU A 17 6.89 6.15 14.09
C GLU A 17 6.18 6.35 12.76
N GLY A 18 4.85 6.34 12.77
CA GLY A 18 4.03 6.63 11.61
C GLY A 18 3.38 8.01 11.71
N VAL A 19 2.75 8.45 10.61
CA VAL A 19 1.97 9.70 10.53
C VAL A 19 0.87 9.78 11.60
N HIS A 20 0.37 8.62 12.04
CA HIS A 20 -0.74 8.50 12.99
C HIS A 20 -0.32 8.16 14.43
N GLY A 21 0.99 8.00 14.70
CA GLY A 21 1.49 7.78 16.06
C GLY A 21 2.65 6.79 16.18
N VAL A 22 2.96 6.44 17.42
CA VAL A 22 4.08 5.57 17.80
C VAL A 22 3.65 4.11 17.76
N VAL A 23 4.53 3.25 17.23
CA VAL A 23 4.38 1.79 17.29
C VAL A 23 5.39 1.22 18.27
N VAL A 24 4.90 0.45 19.24
CA VAL A 24 5.68 -0.14 20.33
C VAL A 24 5.57 -1.65 20.28
N LYS A 25 6.70 -2.35 20.41
CA LYS A 25 6.72 -3.79 20.61
C LYS A 25 6.40 -4.10 22.07
N ALA A 26 5.53 -5.07 22.29
CA ALA A 26 5.17 -5.55 23.61
C ALA A 26 5.07 -7.07 23.63
N ARG A 27 4.99 -7.63 24.83
CA ARG A 27 4.69 -9.03 25.12
C ARG A 27 3.30 -9.13 25.73
N ASP A 28 2.47 -10.01 25.22
CA ASP A 28 1.15 -10.32 25.80
C ASP A 28 1.28 -11.41 26.86
N LEU A 29 1.18 -11.01 28.12
CA LEU A 29 1.36 -11.88 29.30
C LEU A 29 0.18 -12.86 29.49
N GLN A 30 -0.93 -12.70 28.76
CA GLN A 30 -2.07 -13.61 28.83
C GLN A 30 -2.14 -14.60 27.66
N SER A 31 -1.31 -14.39 26.63
CA SER A 31 -1.30 -15.22 25.42
C SER A 31 0.04 -15.91 25.23
N ASP A 32 0.51 -16.64 26.24
CA ASP A 32 1.76 -17.43 26.18
C ASP A 32 2.99 -16.59 25.76
N ASP A 33 3.13 -15.39 26.35
CA ASP A 33 4.23 -14.46 26.07
C ASP A 33 4.43 -14.10 24.58
N LYS A 34 3.35 -14.16 23.78
CA LYS A 34 3.39 -13.78 22.37
C LYS A 34 3.82 -12.32 22.19
N MET A 35 4.64 -12.09 21.18
CA MET A 35 5.06 -10.75 20.78
C MET A 35 3.94 -10.07 20.01
N VAL A 36 3.65 -8.82 20.37
CA VAL A 36 2.64 -7.98 19.72
C VAL A 36 3.20 -6.60 19.37
N ALA A 37 2.55 -5.93 18.43
CA ALA A 37 2.82 -4.54 18.07
C ALA A 37 1.62 -3.66 18.47
N ILE A 38 1.87 -2.65 19.29
CA ILE A 38 0.85 -1.72 19.78
C ILE A 38 1.01 -0.40 19.03
N LYS A 39 0.00 -0.02 18.23
CA LYS A 39 -0.07 1.27 17.53
C LYS A 39 -0.99 2.20 18.31
N LYS A 40 -0.43 3.29 18.83
CA LYS A 40 -1.20 4.33 19.53
C LYS A 40 -1.78 5.33 18.53
N LEU A 41 -3.10 5.40 18.43
CA LEU A 41 -3.82 6.40 17.63
C LEU A 41 -4.21 7.57 18.52
N SER A 42 -3.65 8.75 18.24
CA SER A 42 -3.94 9.96 19.03
C SER A 42 -5.21 10.66 18.54
N LEU A 43 -6.13 10.97 19.46
CA LEU A 43 -7.37 11.71 19.21
C LEU A 43 -7.15 13.22 19.36
N ARG A 44 -6.24 13.78 18.56
CA ARG A 44 -5.94 15.23 18.56
C ARG A 44 -6.88 16.04 17.66
N THR A 45 -8.14 15.66 17.50
CA THR A 45 -9.10 16.57 16.88
C THR A 45 -9.45 17.68 17.88
N LYS A 46 -9.74 18.90 17.39
CA LYS A 46 -10.12 20.07 18.22
C LYS A 46 -11.28 19.80 19.21
N PHE A 47 -11.98 18.69 19.06
CA PHE A 47 -13.15 18.28 19.85
C PHE A 47 -12.99 16.93 20.55
N GLY A 48 -11.83 16.26 20.47
CA GLY A 48 -11.60 14.95 21.12
C GLY A 48 -12.42 13.79 20.53
N VAL A 49 -12.93 13.92 19.30
CA VAL A 49 -13.79 12.91 18.66
C VAL A 49 -13.00 12.12 17.61
N ILE A 50 -13.12 10.80 17.65
CA ILE A 50 -12.63 9.88 16.60
C ILE A 50 -13.40 10.17 15.30
N SER A 51 -12.71 10.31 14.17
CA SER A 51 -13.40 10.49 12.90
C SER A 51 -14.27 9.26 12.57
N LEU A 52 -15.48 9.46 12.02
CA LEU A 52 -16.34 8.36 11.58
C LEU A 52 -15.62 7.42 10.56
N ASN A 53 -14.64 7.94 9.83
CA ASN A 53 -13.81 7.14 8.93
C ASN A 53 -12.90 6.18 9.70
N THR A 54 -12.24 6.65 10.77
CA THR A 54 -11.40 5.83 11.65
C THR A 54 -12.22 4.74 12.35
N VAL A 55 -13.45 5.03 12.78
CA VAL A 55 -14.33 4.01 13.37
C VAL A 55 -14.70 2.93 12.35
N ARG A 56 -15.00 3.32 11.11
CA ARG A 56 -15.29 2.36 10.02
C ARG A 56 -14.06 1.51 9.67
N GLU A 57 -12.87 2.11 9.67
CA GLU A 57 -11.59 1.42 9.44
C GLU A 57 -11.35 0.36 10.51
N ILE A 58 -11.45 0.72 11.80
CA ILE A 58 -11.30 -0.23 12.91
C ILE A 58 -12.32 -1.37 12.78
N ARG A 59 -13.59 -1.05 12.48
CA ARG A 59 -14.62 -2.08 12.29
C ARG A 59 -14.30 -3.00 11.11
N ALA A 60 -13.77 -2.48 10.01
CA ALA A 60 -13.35 -3.28 8.87
C ALA A 60 -12.21 -4.24 9.26
N LEU A 61 -11.18 -3.72 9.94
CA LEU A 61 -10.06 -4.52 10.43
C LEU A 61 -10.48 -5.62 11.40
N GLN A 62 -11.43 -5.35 12.31
CA GLN A 62 -11.96 -6.33 13.26
C GLN A 62 -12.59 -7.57 12.58
N HIS A 63 -13.03 -7.44 11.32
CA HIS A 63 -13.64 -8.53 10.57
C HIS A 63 -12.75 -9.05 9.43
N CYS A 64 -11.55 -8.50 9.25
CA CYS A 64 -10.59 -8.98 8.27
C CYS A 64 -9.96 -10.29 8.77
N ARG A 65 -10.24 -11.39 8.08
CA ARG A 65 -9.60 -12.70 8.31
C ARG A 65 -8.96 -13.17 7.01
N CYS A 66 -7.71 -12.76 6.82
CA CYS A 66 -6.92 -13.14 5.65
C CYS A 66 -5.45 -13.27 6.07
N ASP A 67 -4.82 -14.37 5.68
CA ASP A 67 -3.41 -14.65 6.01
C ASP A 67 -2.43 -13.60 5.46
N ASN A 68 -2.87 -12.78 4.49
CA ASN A 68 -2.06 -11.73 3.86
C ASN A 68 -2.52 -10.31 4.22
N VAL A 69 -3.31 -10.17 5.29
CA VAL A 69 -3.69 -8.88 5.90
C VAL A 69 -3.33 -8.93 7.38
N LEU A 70 -2.71 -7.86 7.90
CA LEU A 70 -2.27 -7.80 9.30
C LEU A 70 -3.47 -7.91 10.25
N GLU A 71 -3.40 -8.85 11.20
CA GLU A 71 -4.50 -9.12 12.12
C GLU A 71 -4.52 -8.14 13.30
N LEU A 72 -5.69 -7.54 13.52
CA LEU A 72 -5.99 -6.78 14.74
C LEU A 72 -6.44 -7.77 15.83
N LEU A 73 -5.60 -7.96 16.84
CA LEU A 73 -5.81 -8.93 17.92
C LEU A 73 -6.67 -8.37 19.05
N ASP A 74 -6.46 -7.11 19.40
CA ASP A 74 -7.12 -6.45 20.53
C ASP A 74 -7.12 -4.92 20.35
N MET A 75 -7.94 -4.22 21.13
CA MET A 75 -7.99 -2.77 21.18
C MET A 75 -8.41 -2.30 22.57
N TYR A 76 -7.74 -1.27 23.10
CA TYR A 76 -8.10 -0.69 24.38
C TYR A 76 -7.99 0.85 24.36
N PRO A 77 -8.78 1.55 25.17
CA PRO A 77 -8.68 3.01 25.31
C PRO A 77 -7.34 3.40 25.93
N ASP A 78 -6.74 4.48 25.43
CA ASP A 78 -5.53 5.11 25.95
C ASP A 78 -5.83 6.57 26.34
N LEU A 79 -5.05 7.19 27.22
CA LEU A 79 -5.31 8.55 27.74
C LEU A 79 -5.53 9.59 26.63
N ALA A 80 -4.74 9.48 25.57
CA ALA A 80 -4.80 10.38 24.42
C ALA A 80 -5.50 9.77 23.20
N GLY A 81 -6.13 8.60 23.33
CA GLY A 81 -6.87 7.98 22.23
C GLY A 81 -7.17 6.50 22.35
N ILE A 82 -6.76 5.73 21.33
CA ILE A 82 -7.00 4.28 21.24
C ILE A 82 -5.69 3.59 20.91
N SER A 83 -5.40 2.51 21.61
CA SER A 83 -4.32 1.58 21.28
C SER A 83 -4.87 0.39 20.51
N LEU A 84 -4.29 0.12 19.33
CA LEU A 84 -4.58 -1.05 18.51
C LEU A 84 -3.45 -2.07 18.68
N VAL A 85 -3.79 -3.32 18.98
CA VAL A 85 -2.83 -4.40 19.20
C VAL A 85 -2.86 -5.35 18.00
N PHE A 86 -1.72 -5.50 17.34
CA PHE A 86 -1.53 -6.36 16.18
C PHE A 86 -0.54 -7.48 16.48
N GLU A 87 -0.54 -8.51 15.64
CA GLU A 87 0.56 -9.47 15.59
C GLU A 87 1.90 -8.76 15.32
N TYR A 88 2.97 -9.21 15.96
CA TYR A 88 4.29 -8.63 15.75
C TYR A 88 4.96 -9.21 14.50
N MET A 89 5.32 -8.32 13.58
CA MET A 89 6.06 -8.66 12.37
C MET A 89 7.50 -8.12 12.48
N PRO A 90 8.55 -8.97 12.47
CA PRO A 90 9.94 -8.57 12.65
C PRO A 90 10.52 -7.75 11.51
N HIS A 91 9.99 -7.87 10.29
CA HIS A 91 10.55 -7.25 9.10
C HIS A 91 9.48 -6.50 8.30
N THR A 92 9.93 -5.49 7.56
CA THR A 92 9.18 -4.89 6.45
C THR A 92 9.83 -5.32 5.13
N LEU A 93 9.08 -5.31 4.03
CA LEU A 93 9.66 -5.50 2.71
C LEU A 93 10.72 -4.43 2.42
N TYR A 94 10.52 -3.20 2.89
CA TYR A 94 11.53 -2.14 2.80
C TYR A 94 12.86 -2.55 3.44
N SER A 95 12.83 -3.08 4.67
CA SER A 95 14.05 -3.56 5.35
C SER A 95 14.71 -4.72 4.61
N LYS A 96 13.94 -5.62 3.99
CA LYS A 96 14.47 -6.72 3.18
C LYS A 96 15.10 -6.23 1.87
N LEU A 97 14.55 -5.18 1.24
CA LEU A 97 15.10 -4.59 0.02
C LEU A 97 16.38 -3.77 0.27
N LYS A 98 16.60 -3.32 1.51
CA LYS A 98 17.83 -2.61 1.92
C LYS A 98 18.94 -3.52 2.40
N ASP A 99 18.67 -4.82 2.51
CA ASP A 99 19.67 -5.82 2.87
C ASP A 99 20.47 -6.22 1.62
N GLU A 100 21.59 -5.52 1.39
CA GLU A 100 22.47 -5.78 0.24
C GLU A 100 23.21 -7.12 0.35
N GLU A 101 23.37 -7.65 1.57
CA GLU A 101 24.01 -8.94 1.81
C GLU A 101 23.08 -10.10 1.44
N ASN A 102 21.77 -9.92 1.59
CA ASN A 102 20.75 -10.94 1.37
C ASN A 102 19.66 -10.48 0.39
N PRO A 103 20.00 -10.27 -0.91
CA PRO A 103 19.02 -9.85 -1.91
C PRO A 103 17.91 -10.90 -2.09
N LEU A 104 16.72 -10.44 -2.46
CA LEU A 104 15.57 -11.31 -2.66
C LEU A 104 15.78 -12.26 -3.84
N SER A 105 15.63 -13.57 -3.61
CA SER A 105 15.57 -14.54 -4.70
C SER A 105 14.29 -14.35 -5.52
N ARG A 106 14.31 -14.70 -6.81
CA ARG A 106 13.10 -14.65 -7.65
C ARG A 106 11.94 -15.48 -7.08
N ALA A 107 12.22 -16.64 -6.50
CA ALA A 107 11.21 -17.47 -5.84
C ALA A 107 10.54 -16.70 -4.68
N THR A 108 11.34 -15.96 -3.91
CA THR A 108 10.83 -15.07 -2.85
C THR A 108 10.01 -13.93 -3.43
N VAL A 109 10.46 -13.29 -4.52
CA VAL A 109 9.71 -12.22 -5.20
C VAL A 109 8.35 -12.71 -5.69
N ARG A 110 8.30 -13.89 -6.32
CA ARG A 110 7.06 -14.54 -6.75
C ARG A 110 6.12 -14.79 -5.57
N ARG A 111 6.65 -15.38 -4.49
CA ARG A 111 5.89 -15.68 -3.27
C ARG A 111 5.30 -14.41 -2.64
N TYR A 112 6.10 -13.36 -2.47
CA TYR A 112 5.66 -12.08 -1.91
C TYR A 112 4.65 -11.37 -2.79
N THR A 113 4.85 -11.38 -4.12
CA THR A 113 3.90 -10.81 -5.07
C THR A 113 2.56 -11.55 -5.00
N GLY A 114 2.58 -12.89 -4.96
CA GLY A 114 1.37 -13.69 -4.82
C GLY A 114 0.61 -13.40 -3.52
N MET A 115 1.31 -13.32 -2.39
CA MET A 115 0.70 -12.97 -1.10
C MET A 115 0.13 -11.55 -1.07
N LEU A 116 0.84 -10.57 -1.62
CA LEU A 116 0.35 -9.20 -1.76
C LEU A 116 -0.95 -9.15 -2.57
N LEU A 117 -0.97 -9.81 -3.72
CA LEU A 117 -2.15 -9.83 -4.58
C LEU A 117 -3.31 -10.60 -3.94
N LYS A 118 -3.07 -11.70 -3.20
CA LYS A 118 -4.11 -12.39 -2.40
C LYS A 118 -4.73 -11.47 -1.36
N GLY A 119 -3.90 -10.74 -0.62
CA GLY A 119 -4.38 -9.77 0.38
C GLY A 119 -5.18 -8.64 -0.27
N LEU A 120 -4.74 -8.12 -1.42
CA LEU A 120 -5.46 -7.09 -2.16
C LEU A 120 -6.80 -7.60 -2.72
N ALA A 121 -6.85 -8.82 -3.27
CA ALA A 121 -8.10 -9.43 -3.72
C ALA A 121 -9.11 -9.54 -2.57
N TYR A 122 -8.66 -10.01 -1.40
CA TYR A 122 -9.50 -10.08 -0.20
C TYR A 122 -10.06 -8.70 0.21
N LEU A 123 -9.19 -7.68 0.31
CA LEU A 123 -9.60 -6.33 0.68
C LEU A 123 -10.55 -5.70 -0.35
N HIS A 124 -10.26 -5.88 -1.64
CA HIS A 124 -11.09 -5.38 -2.73
C HIS A 124 -12.47 -6.04 -2.75
N GLY A 125 -12.56 -7.34 -2.43
CA GLY A 125 -13.81 -8.07 -2.23
C GLY A 125 -14.65 -7.53 -1.05
N LEU A 126 -14.00 -7.04 0.00
CA LEU A 126 -14.65 -6.31 1.11
C LEU A 126 -14.98 -4.84 0.79
N ARG A 127 -14.79 -4.42 -0.46
CA ARG A 127 -14.92 -3.04 -0.92
C ARG A 127 -13.99 -2.05 -0.20
N LEU A 128 -12.81 -2.52 0.22
CA LEU A 128 -11.78 -1.72 0.90
C LEU A 128 -10.60 -1.45 -0.04
N MET A 129 -10.30 -0.17 -0.31
CA MET A 129 -9.05 0.24 -0.96
C MET A 129 -8.00 0.55 0.10
N HIS A 130 -6.78 0.05 -0.08
CA HIS A 130 -5.68 0.28 0.85
C HIS A 130 -5.11 1.70 0.73
N ARG A 131 -4.85 2.13 -0.51
CA ARG A 131 -4.41 3.48 -0.92
C ARG A 131 -2.99 3.88 -0.52
N ASP A 132 -2.26 3.06 0.23
CA ASP A 132 -0.85 3.32 0.62
C ASP A 132 0.02 2.06 0.51
N ILE A 133 -0.15 1.29 -0.56
CA ILE A 133 0.71 0.13 -0.83
C ILE A 133 2.13 0.61 -1.17
N LYS A 134 3.10 0.17 -0.36
CA LYS A 134 4.54 0.45 -0.50
C LYS A 134 5.33 -0.52 0.38
N PRO A 135 6.64 -0.74 0.13
CA PRO A 135 7.42 -1.74 0.87
C PRO A 135 7.45 -1.56 2.39
N ALA A 136 7.32 -0.32 2.89
CA ALA A 136 7.27 -0.05 4.34
C ALA A 136 5.97 -0.55 5.01
N ASN A 137 4.88 -0.70 4.25
CA ASN A 137 3.57 -1.14 4.73
C ASN A 137 3.31 -2.62 4.43
N LEU A 138 4.29 -3.33 3.90
CA LEU A 138 4.25 -4.77 3.67
C LEU A 138 5.14 -5.44 4.70
N LEU A 139 4.52 -6.10 5.67
CA LEU A 139 5.21 -6.71 6.81
C LEU A 139 5.46 -8.19 6.55
N ILE A 140 6.57 -8.72 7.07
CA ILE A 140 7.00 -10.09 6.84
C ILE A 140 7.31 -10.75 8.19
N ASP A 141 6.69 -11.92 8.43
CA ASP A 141 6.90 -12.70 9.64
C ASP A 141 8.18 -13.56 9.58
N ARG A 142 8.40 -14.40 10.61
CA ARG A 142 9.56 -15.30 10.67
C ARG A 142 9.46 -16.51 9.74
N HIS A 143 8.27 -16.76 9.19
CA HIS A 143 7.96 -17.85 8.27
C HIS A 143 7.87 -17.36 6.82
N ASP A 144 8.34 -16.13 6.56
CA ASP A 144 8.25 -15.43 5.28
C ASP A 144 6.82 -15.26 4.75
N VAL A 145 5.83 -15.10 5.64
CA VAL A 145 4.47 -14.70 5.27
C VAL A 145 4.40 -13.18 5.19
N LEU A 146 3.97 -12.68 4.03
CA LEU A 146 3.78 -11.26 3.78
C LEU A 146 2.34 -10.87 4.13
N LYS A 147 2.19 -9.81 4.91
CA LYS A 147 0.90 -9.22 5.30
C LYS A 147 0.85 -7.73 4.98
N ILE A 148 -0.27 -7.28 4.42
CA ILE A 148 -0.56 -5.87 4.17
C ILE A 148 -0.91 -5.20 5.50
N ALA A 149 -0.25 -4.09 5.81
CA ALA A 149 -0.43 -3.32 7.04
C ALA A 149 -0.63 -1.82 6.77
N ASP A 150 -0.95 -1.09 7.84
CA ASP A 150 -1.16 0.36 7.86
C ASP A 150 -2.32 0.88 6.99
N PHE A 151 -3.53 0.61 7.49
CA PHE A 151 -4.79 1.04 6.89
C PHE A 151 -5.16 2.49 7.19
N GLY A 152 -4.24 3.32 7.73
CA GLY A 152 -4.55 4.71 8.14
C GLY A 152 -5.04 5.62 7.01
N LEU A 153 -4.88 5.20 5.76
CA LEU A 153 -5.41 5.87 4.56
C LEU A 153 -6.49 5.05 3.82
N ALA A 154 -6.81 3.85 4.30
CA ALA A 154 -7.76 2.95 3.66
C ALA A 154 -9.19 3.52 3.66
N ARG A 155 -9.97 3.18 2.62
CA ARG A 155 -11.34 3.66 2.49
C ARG A 155 -12.26 2.62 1.84
N ILE A 156 -13.49 2.57 2.35
CA ILE A 156 -14.59 1.85 1.68
C ILE A 156 -14.94 2.59 0.38
N TYR A 157 -14.97 1.87 -0.74
CA TYR A 157 -15.47 2.38 -2.01
C TYR A 157 -16.91 1.89 -2.27
N THR A 158 -17.69 2.70 -2.99
CA THR A 158 -19.06 2.36 -3.40
C THR A 158 -19.14 2.28 -4.92
N GLU A 159 -20.07 1.48 -5.43
CA GLU A 159 -20.30 1.29 -6.87
C GLU A 159 -20.56 2.61 -7.62
N PRO A 160 -20.28 2.67 -8.94
CA PRO A 160 -20.32 3.89 -9.74
C PRO A 160 -21.62 4.69 -9.65
N GLN A 161 -22.76 3.99 -9.53
CA GLN A 161 -24.09 4.63 -9.51
C GLN A 161 -24.39 5.42 -8.22
N GLN A 162 -23.63 5.21 -7.13
CA GLN A 162 -23.77 5.96 -5.88
C GLN A 162 -22.62 6.97 -5.65
N GLN A 163 -21.77 7.22 -6.65
CA GLN A 163 -20.66 8.18 -6.58
C GLN A 163 -21.10 9.66 -6.72
N SER A 164 -22.31 10.01 -6.30
CA SER A 164 -22.65 11.42 -6.12
C SER A 164 -21.86 11.96 -4.92
N SER A 165 -20.81 12.73 -5.21
CA SER A 165 -20.15 13.72 -4.35
C SER A 165 -19.05 13.31 -3.34
N LYS A 166 -18.33 12.18 -3.48
CA LYS A 166 -17.13 11.94 -2.65
C LYS A 166 -15.84 12.27 -3.38
N VAL A 167 -15.26 13.41 -3.02
CA VAL A 167 -13.90 13.85 -3.42
C VAL A 167 -12.90 13.21 -2.45
N TYR A 168 -11.89 12.53 -2.96
CA TYR A 168 -10.84 11.95 -2.12
C TYR A 168 -9.70 12.94 -1.88
N SER A 169 -9.20 13.03 -0.64
CA SER A 169 -8.11 13.96 -0.29
C SER A 169 -6.80 13.59 -0.99
N PRO A 170 -5.99 14.59 -1.43
CA PRO A 170 -4.63 14.36 -1.91
C PRO A 170 -3.79 13.66 -0.83
N GLN A 171 -3.00 12.66 -1.23
CA GLN A 171 -2.14 11.94 -0.30
C GLN A 171 -0.83 12.71 -0.08
N VAL A 172 -0.31 12.70 1.15
CA VAL A 172 1.02 13.24 1.51
C VAL A 172 1.89 12.09 2.00
N ALA A 173 2.20 11.16 1.10
CA ALA A 173 3.06 9.99 1.35
C ALA A 173 4.05 9.79 0.19
N THR A 174 5.00 8.86 0.33
CA THR A 174 5.97 8.48 -0.72
C THR A 174 5.29 8.29 -2.06
N ARG A 175 5.60 9.17 -3.04
CA ARG A 175 4.87 9.25 -4.31
C ARG A 175 5.25 8.18 -5.33
N TRP A 176 6.31 7.42 -5.06
CA TRP A 176 6.90 6.44 -5.97
C TRP A 176 5.92 5.35 -6.45
N TYR A 177 4.89 5.07 -5.65
CA TYR A 177 3.89 4.03 -5.92
C TYR A 177 2.53 4.62 -6.33
N ARG A 178 2.41 5.93 -6.55
CA ARG A 178 1.13 6.56 -6.94
C ARG A 178 0.83 6.31 -8.41
N ALA A 179 -0.42 5.96 -8.67
CA ALA A 179 -0.95 5.76 -10.01
C ALA A 179 -1.07 7.09 -10.79
N PRO A 180 -0.91 7.07 -12.12
CA PRO A 180 -0.86 8.29 -12.94
C PRO A 180 -2.17 9.09 -12.92
N GLU A 181 -3.33 8.45 -12.82
CA GLU A 181 -4.62 9.14 -12.66
C GLU A 181 -4.66 9.98 -11.38
N ILE A 182 -4.03 9.53 -10.29
CA ILE A 182 -3.94 10.29 -9.05
C ILE A 182 -3.03 11.49 -9.23
N LEU A 183 -1.89 11.30 -9.91
CA LEU A 183 -0.93 12.37 -10.17
C LEU A 183 -1.48 13.44 -11.14
N TRP A 184 -2.41 13.06 -12.04
CA TRP A 184 -3.18 13.99 -12.87
C TRP A 184 -4.43 14.56 -12.19
N GLY A 185 -4.55 14.38 -10.87
CA GLY A 185 -5.55 15.05 -10.04
C GLY A 185 -6.92 14.37 -10.05
N CYS A 186 -7.03 13.12 -10.52
CA CYS A 186 -8.30 12.39 -10.51
C CYS A 186 -8.88 12.33 -9.10
N GLN A 187 -10.10 12.86 -8.94
CA GLN A 187 -10.80 12.89 -7.67
C GLN A 187 -11.70 11.67 -7.45
N ARG A 188 -11.91 10.86 -8.49
CA ARG A 188 -12.76 9.66 -8.48
C ARG A 188 -11.97 8.47 -9.00
N TYR A 189 -11.52 7.63 -8.09
CA TYR A 189 -10.68 6.49 -8.39
C TYR A 189 -11.13 5.26 -7.62
N GLY A 190 -10.68 4.10 -8.08
CA GLY A 190 -11.06 2.79 -7.55
C GLY A 190 -9.87 1.95 -7.09
N PRO A 191 -10.11 0.65 -6.78
CA PRO A 191 -9.09 -0.27 -6.26
C PRO A 191 -7.88 -0.48 -7.19
N SER A 192 -8.01 -0.13 -8.47
CA SER A 192 -6.94 -0.17 -9.48
C SER A 192 -5.67 0.62 -9.12
N ILE A 193 -5.76 1.57 -8.19
CA ILE A 193 -4.57 2.31 -7.71
C ILE A 193 -3.67 1.43 -6.82
N ASP A 194 -4.26 0.50 -6.07
CA ASP A 194 -3.49 -0.45 -5.24
C ASP A 194 -2.76 -1.45 -6.14
N LEU A 195 -3.35 -1.77 -7.30
CA LEU A 195 -2.74 -2.69 -8.26
C LEU A 195 -1.58 -2.05 -9.00
N TRP A 196 -1.70 -0.78 -9.40
CA TRP A 196 -0.55 0.01 -9.86
C TRP A 196 0.60 -0.02 -8.84
N ALA A 197 0.29 0.29 -7.58
CA ALA A 197 1.27 0.31 -6.52
C ALA A 197 1.93 -1.07 -6.32
N SER A 198 1.14 -2.17 -6.39
CA SER A 198 1.65 -3.53 -6.33
C SER A 198 2.59 -3.88 -7.49
N GLY A 199 2.30 -3.42 -8.71
CA GLY A 199 3.17 -3.56 -9.87
C GLY A 199 4.51 -2.82 -9.69
N ALA A 200 4.45 -1.58 -9.18
CA ALA A 200 5.65 -0.82 -8.84
C ALA A 200 6.48 -1.49 -7.73
N VAL A 201 5.85 -2.09 -6.72
CA VAL A 201 6.52 -2.87 -5.66
C VAL A 201 7.14 -4.16 -6.24
N CYS A 202 6.42 -4.87 -7.10
CA CYS A 202 6.93 -6.09 -7.76
C CYS A 202 8.17 -5.76 -8.61
N ALA A 203 8.11 -4.67 -9.38
CA ALA A 203 9.24 -4.18 -10.16
C ALA A 203 10.44 -3.81 -9.28
N GLU A 204 10.22 -3.16 -8.14
CA GLU A 204 11.29 -2.85 -7.18
C GLU A 204 11.92 -4.11 -6.58
N MET A 205 11.13 -5.13 -6.25
CA MET A 205 11.65 -6.42 -5.78
C MET A 205 12.51 -7.13 -6.82
N LEU A 206 12.14 -7.05 -8.11
CA LEU A 206 12.91 -7.66 -9.20
C LEU A 206 14.20 -6.88 -9.52
N ARG A 207 14.18 -5.56 -9.36
CA ARG A 207 15.28 -4.66 -9.75
C ARG A 207 16.23 -4.30 -8.62
N GLY A 208 15.80 -4.43 -7.36
CA GLY A 208 16.49 -3.90 -6.18
C GLY A 208 16.37 -2.38 -6.01
N VAL A 209 15.77 -1.68 -6.98
CA VAL A 209 15.57 -0.21 -6.94
C VAL A 209 14.16 0.15 -7.43
N PRO A 210 13.55 1.25 -6.91
CA PRO A 210 12.20 1.65 -7.27
C PRO A 210 12.02 1.84 -8.79
N LEU A 211 10.87 1.43 -9.33
CA LEU A 211 10.54 1.62 -10.74
C LEU A 211 10.40 3.10 -11.11
N PHE A 212 9.76 3.89 -10.23
CA PHE A 212 9.53 5.31 -10.43
C PHE A 212 9.91 6.09 -9.17
N ALA A 213 11.06 6.77 -9.19
CA ALA A 213 11.61 7.48 -8.03
C ALA A 213 11.60 9.02 -8.19
N GLY A 214 10.43 9.64 -8.37
CA GLY A 214 10.30 11.09 -8.56
C GLY A 214 10.36 11.88 -7.25
N ALA A 215 11.04 13.04 -7.25
CA ALA A 215 11.12 13.92 -6.07
C ALA A 215 9.91 14.86 -5.95
N THR A 216 9.19 15.10 -7.04
CA THR A 216 7.92 15.86 -7.09
C THR A 216 6.85 15.08 -7.85
N ASP A 217 5.57 15.47 -7.74
CA ASP A 217 4.49 14.79 -8.45
C ASP A 217 4.64 14.95 -9.99
N ILE A 218 5.20 16.07 -10.45
CA ILE A 218 5.53 16.32 -11.85
C ILE A 218 6.69 15.41 -12.30
N GLU A 219 7.77 15.32 -11.51
CA GLU A 219 8.87 14.41 -11.84
C GLU A 219 8.45 12.95 -11.83
N GLN A 220 7.57 12.56 -10.89
CA GLN A 220 7.01 11.22 -10.82
C GLN A 220 6.26 10.89 -12.12
N LEU A 221 5.39 11.79 -12.59
CA LEU A 221 4.73 11.64 -13.89
C LEU A 221 5.72 11.61 -15.05
N ALA A 222 6.76 12.45 -15.02
CA ALA A 222 7.78 12.48 -16.06
C ALA A 222 8.53 11.14 -16.17
N LEU A 223 8.82 10.48 -15.04
CA LEU A 223 9.42 9.15 -15.02
C LEU A 223 8.46 8.11 -15.58
N VAL A 224 7.18 8.13 -15.17
CA VAL A 224 6.16 7.23 -15.71
C VAL A 224 6.06 7.37 -17.24
N VAL A 225 6.02 8.60 -17.77
CA VAL A 225 5.96 8.86 -19.23
C VAL A 225 7.25 8.45 -19.94
N ARG A 226 8.41 8.63 -19.32
CA ARG A 226 9.69 8.20 -19.90
C ARG A 226 9.75 6.69 -20.03
N THR A 227 9.36 5.98 -18.98
CA THR A 227 9.43 4.53 -18.89
C THR A 227 8.33 3.84 -19.70
N LEU A 228 7.06 4.23 -19.55
CA LEU A 228 5.93 3.59 -20.23
C LEU A 228 5.59 4.20 -21.60
N GLY A 229 6.18 5.35 -21.92
CA GLY A 229 5.80 6.16 -23.07
C GLY A 229 4.61 7.08 -22.78
N THR A 230 4.30 7.94 -23.74
CA THR A 230 3.15 8.86 -23.63
C THR A 230 1.83 8.08 -23.67
N PRO A 231 0.86 8.35 -22.76
CA PRO A 231 -0.43 7.66 -22.76
C PRO A 231 -1.12 7.75 -24.12
N ASN A 232 -1.47 6.59 -24.67
CA ASN A 232 -2.18 6.51 -25.94
C ASN A 232 -3.66 6.82 -25.73
N GLN A 233 -4.17 7.86 -26.39
CA GLN A 233 -5.57 8.29 -26.27
C GLN A 233 -6.57 7.29 -26.87
N LYS A 234 -6.13 6.39 -27.75
CA LYS A 234 -6.95 5.26 -28.19
C LYS A 234 -7.09 4.21 -27.08
N ASP A 235 -6.08 4.07 -26.23
CA ASP A 235 -6.05 3.10 -25.14
C ASP A 235 -6.75 3.63 -23.87
N TRP A 236 -6.59 4.93 -23.58
CA TRP A 236 -7.22 5.63 -22.46
C TRP A 236 -7.85 6.95 -22.90
N PRO A 237 -9.03 6.93 -23.52
CA PRO A 237 -9.71 8.14 -24.00
C PRO A 237 -10.02 9.15 -22.89
N GLU A 238 -10.37 8.66 -21.69
CA GLU A 238 -10.76 9.45 -20.53
C GLU A 238 -9.60 10.27 -19.94
N VAL A 239 -8.35 9.98 -20.32
CA VAL A 239 -7.17 10.68 -19.80
C VAL A 239 -7.25 12.20 -19.99
N ARG A 240 -7.85 12.65 -21.10
CA ARG A 240 -8.02 14.08 -21.42
C ARG A 240 -8.99 14.80 -20.48
N SER A 241 -9.87 14.05 -19.83
CA SER A 241 -10.85 14.57 -18.86
C SER A 241 -10.27 14.75 -17.47
N LEU A 242 -9.05 14.25 -17.22
CA LEU A 242 -8.41 14.39 -15.92
C LEU A 242 -8.04 15.86 -15.64
N PRO A 243 -8.22 16.34 -14.39
CA PRO A 243 -8.12 17.76 -14.06
C PRO A 243 -6.82 18.44 -14.51
N ASP A 244 -5.69 17.75 -14.41
CA ASP A 244 -4.36 18.33 -14.65
C ASP A 244 -3.68 17.80 -15.92
N TYR A 245 -4.29 16.89 -16.67
CA TYR A 245 -3.68 16.31 -17.87
C TYR A 245 -3.34 17.35 -18.94
N ASN A 246 -4.22 18.33 -19.17
CA ASN A 246 -3.96 19.37 -20.16
C ASN A 246 -3.02 20.48 -19.66
N LYS A 247 -2.78 20.55 -18.34
CA LYS A 247 -1.92 21.54 -17.68
C LYS A 247 -0.48 21.07 -17.59
N ILE A 248 -0.28 19.76 -17.37
CA ILE A 248 1.03 19.13 -17.23
C ILE A 248 1.35 18.39 -18.53
N ARG A 249 2.29 18.93 -19.32
CA ARG A 249 2.70 18.33 -20.60
C ARG A 249 4.16 17.92 -20.55
N PHE A 250 4.44 16.76 -21.12
CA PHE A 250 5.79 16.23 -21.31
C PHE A 250 6.05 16.05 -22.81
N PRO A 251 7.31 16.06 -23.26
CA PRO A 251 7.66 15.65 -24.61
C PRO A 251 7.12 14.25 -24.93
N ASN A 252 6.76 14.02 -26.19
CA ASN A 252 6.32 12.68 -26.61
C ASN A 252 7.45 11.66 -26.37
N SER A 253 7.12 10.57 -25.71
CA SER A 253 8.03 9.48 -25.37
C SER A 253 7.52 8.18 -25.97
N ARG A 254 8.44 7.38 -26.54
CA ARG A 254 8.14 6.02 -27.02
C ARG A 254 8.06 5.00 -25.88
N GLY A 255 8.54 5.36 -24.68
CA GLY A 255 8.77 4.40 -23.61
C GLY A 255 10.13 3.72 -23.73
N GLU A 256 10.57 3.15 -22.62
CA GLU A 256 11.72 2.26 -22.56
C GLU A 256 11.29 0.85 -22.94
N ARG A 257 12.23 0.04 -23.42
CA ARG A 257 11.96 -1.38 -23.63
C ARG A 257 12.02 -2.09 -22.28
N TRP A 258 10.98 -2.84 -21.94
CA TRP A 258 10.91 -3.54 -20.65
C TRP A 258 12.12 -4.45 -20.39
N GLU A 259 12.68 -5.10 -21.42
CA GLU A 259 13.87 -5.95 -21.25
C GLU A 259 15.13 -5.17 -20.84
N ASP A 260 15.18 -3.86 -21.11
CA ASP A 260 16.32 -3.00 -20.78
C ASP A 260 16.19 -2.40 -19.36
N ILE A 261 14.99 -2.46 -18.75
CA ILE A 261 14.69 -1.93 -17.41
C ILE A 261 15.02 -2.95 -16.31
N PHE A 262 14.90 -4.24 -16.62
CA PHE A 262 15.01 -5.35 -15.67
C PHE A 262 16.35 -6.07 -15.81
N PRO A 263 16.88 -6.67 -14.72
CA PRO A 263 18.02 -7.56 -14.82
C PRO A 263 17.78 -8.68 -15.84
N SER A 264 18.82 -9.11 -16.55
CA SER A 264 18.74 -10.12 -17.61
C SER A 264 18.24 -11.49 -17.14
N CYS A 265 18.26 -11.75 -15.83
CA CYS A 265 17.71 -12.95 -15.22
C CYS A 265 16.18 -12.88 -14.98
N THR A 266 15.54 -11.73 -15.21
CA THR A 266 14.10 -11.56 -15.07
C THR A 266 13.39 -12.23 -16.24
N THR A 267 12.38 -13.03 -15.94
CA THR A 267 11.62 -13.77 -16.94
C THR A 267 10.60 -12.87 -17.66
N ARG A 268 10.20 -13.29 -18.86
CA ARG A 268 9.15 -12.59 -19.61
C ARG A 268 7.82 -12.56 -18.87
N ASP A 269 7.48 -13.61 -18.13
CA ASP A 269 6.23 -13.68 -17.36
C ASP A 269 6.24 -12.69 -16.19
N GLU A 270 7.36 -12.55 -15.49
CA GLU A 270 7.54 -11.55 -14.44
C GLU A 270 7.41 -10.12 -14.99
N ILE A 271 8.03 -9.85 -16.14
CA ILE A 271 7.91 -8.55 -16.83
C ILE A 271 6.45 -8.31 -17.26
N SER A 272 5.80 -9.31 -17.84
CA SER A 272 4.40 -9.20 -18.31
C SER A 272 3.43 -8.95 -17.15
N LEU A 273 3.69 -9.53 -15.98
CA LEU A 273 2.91 -9.28 -14.78
C LEU A 273 3.04 -7.80 -14.34
N VAL A 274 4.27 -7.29 -14.29
CA VAL A 274 4.50 -5.87 -13.96
C VAL A 274 3.81 -4.97 -14.97
N ASP A 275 4.03 -5.18 -16.28
CA ASP A 275 3.40 -4.39 -17.35
C ASP A 275 1.87 -4.37 -17.23
N GLY A 276 1.26 -5.53 -16.97
CA GLY A 276 -0.18 -5.64 -16.77
C GLY A 276 -0.70 -4.89 -15.54
N LEU A 277 0.07 -4.84 -14.45
CA LEU A 277 -0.30 -4.11 -13.23
C LEU A 277 -0.10 -2.59 -13.35
N VAL A 278 0.89 -2.13 -14.12
CA VAL A 278 1.21 -0.69 -14.28
C VAL A 278 0.70 -0.09 -15.60
N ARG A 279 -0.40 -0.60 -16.15
CA ARG A 279 -1.04 0.02 -17.33
C ARG A 279 -1.61 1.40 -17.00
N TYR A 280 -1.55 2.32 -17.96
CA TYR A 280 -2.13 3.66 -17.79
C TYR A 280 -3.63 3.61 -17.51
N ASN A 281 -4.40 2.97 -18.40
CA ASN A 281 -5.85 2.89 -18.28
C ASN A 281 -6.21 2.03 -17.04
N PRO A 282 -6.82 2.61 -15.99
CA PRO A 282 -7.17 1.87 -14.79
C PRO A 282 -8.12 0.69 -15.05
N ALA A 283 -8.97 0.78 -16.09
CA ALA A 283 -9.92 -0.27 -16.47
C ALA A 283 -9.26 -1.44 -17.23
N LYS A 284 -8.01 -1.29 -17.67
CA LYS A 284 -7.24 -2.33 -18.37
C LYS A 284 -6.10 -2.91 -17.55
N ARG A 285 -5.88 -2.41 -16.32
CA ARG A 285 -4.92 -3.01 -15.38
C ARG A 285 -5.41 -4.39 -14.97
N LEU A 286 -4.47 -5.32 -14.83
CA LEU A 286 -4.76 -6.62 -14.23
C LEU A 286 -5.38 -6.42 -12.86
N THR A 287 -6.47 -7.12 -12.60
CA THR A 287 -7.07 -7.26 -11.28
C THR A 287 -6.32 -8.30 -10.45
N ALA A 288 -6.45 -8.25 -9.12
CA ALA A 288 -5.82 -9.24 -8.26
C ALA A 288 -6.39 -10.66 -8.48
N GLU A 289 -7.64 -10.79 -8.95
CA GLU A 289 -8.28 -12.07 -9.27
C GLU A 289 -7.75 -12.66 -10.60
N GLU A 290 -7.45 -11.82 -11.60
CA GLU A 290 -6.99 -12.24 -12.92
C GLU A 290 -5.55 -12.77 -12.93
N VAL A 291 -4.73 -12.41 -11.94
CA VAL A 291 -3.30 -12.78 -11.95
C VAL A 291 -3.08 -14.28 -11.73
N GLY A 292 -4.00 -15.00 -11.07
CA GLY A 292 -3.87 -16.43 -10.77
C GLY A 292 -2.69 -16.73 -9.83
N PHE A 293 -2.96 -17.30 -8.66
CA PHE A 293 -1.95 -17.47 -7.62
C PHE A 293 -1.17 -18.78 -7.71
#